data_AF-A0A0F0L835-F1
#
_entry.id   AF-A0A0F0L835-F1
#
_cell.length_a   1.000
_cell.length_b   1.000
_cell.length_c   1.000
_cell.angle_alpha   90.00
_cell.angle_beta   90.00
_cell.angle_gamma   90.00
#
_symmetry.space_group_name_H-M   'P 1'
#
loop_
_entity.id
_entity.type
_entity.pdbx_description
1 polymer ?
#
loop_
_entity_poly.entity_id
_entity_poly.type
_entity_poly.pdbx_seq_one_letter_code
_entity_poly.pdbx_strand_id
1 'polypeptide(L)'
;MAETTDARVAVYLDFDNIVISWYDRVHGRNAYGKDRQRIAENPNDPDVVDRLSRAMIEVGAIIDYAASFGTLVLTRAYADWSSPVNAEYRSQLVARAVDLVQLFPAAAYAKNGADIRLAVDAVEDMFRLPDLTHVVIVAGDSDYVPLAQRCKRLGRYVIGVGVAGSTAKSLAAACDEFEAYDSLTGVVRPSKPVTPVAETPASTAEPVETAGAADTTVKAKAAPKTRRAKSPAKVEEPAEVKLDEQGEATQLLERALRLGHDKADADEWLHSSAVKTHMRRMDPSFSEKALGYRSFSDFLKSRDDITELEETGHERLVRLRER
;
A
#
# COMPACT_ATOMS: atom_id res chain seq x y z
N MET A 1 -3.97 -25.72 29.38
CA MET A 1 -4.49 -24.52 28.70
C MET A 1 -3.60 -24.31 27.51
N ALA A 2 -4.12 -24.40 26.29
CA ALA A 2 -3.33 -24.04 25.11
C ALA A 2 -3.06 -22.54 25.23
N GLU A 3 -1.80 -22.15 25.39
CA GLU A 3 -1.41 -20.76 25.18
C GLU A 3 -1.85 -20.41 23.76
N THR A 4 -2.80 -19.51 23.61
CA THR A 4 -3.10 -18.89 22.33
C THR A 4 -1.88 -18.04 21.98
N THR A 5 -0.88 -18.65 21.36
CA THR A 5 0.28 -17.95 20.82
C THR A 5 -0.25 -16.88 19.87
N ASP A 6 0.05 -15.63 20.19
CA ASP A 6 -0.29 -14.50 19.35
C ASP A 6 0.26 -14.76 17.94
N ALA A 7 -0.56 -14.48 16.93
CA ALA A 7 -0.16 -14.68 15.55
C ALA A 7 1.09 -13.87 15.23
N ARG A 8 1.97 -14.48 14.45
CA ARG A 8 3.27 -13.95 14.05
C ARG A 8 3.30 -13.75 12.55
N VAL A 9 3.41 -12.49 12.15
CA VAL A 9 3.15 -12.03 10.78
C VAL A 9 4.46 -11.61 10.11
N ALA A 10 4.70 -12.11 8.91
CA ALA A 10 5.77 -11.65 8.03
C ALA A 10 5.16 -10.87 6.86
N VAL A 11 5.68 -9.68 6.58
CA VAL A 11 5.19 -8.81 5.49
C VAL A 11 6.26 -8.67 4.41
N TYR A 12 5.88 -8.93 3.17
CA TYR A 12 6.75 -8.81 2.00
C TYR A 12 6.12 -7.89 0.97
N LEU A 13 6.76 -6.75 0.71
CA LEU A 13 6.27 -5.74 -0.22
C LEU A 13 7.07 -5.77 -1.51
N ASP A 14 6.42 -6.11 -2.62
CA ASP A 14 6.92 -5.74 -3.94
C ASP A 14 6.63 -4.25 -4.14
N PHE A 15 7.61 -3.43 -3.76
CA PHE A 15 7.38 -2.01 -3.58
C PHE A 15 7.18 -1.30 -4.92
N ASP A 16 7.93 -1.71 -5.95
CA ASP A 16 7.74 -1.21 -7.31
C ASP A 16 6.34 -1.59 -7.83
N ASN A 17 5.87 -2.83 -7.62
CA ASN A 17 4.56 -3.26 -8.10
C ASN A 17 3.41 -2.45 -7.51
N ILE A 18 3.39 -2.24 -6.19
CA ILE A 18 2.31 -1.48 -5.54
C ILE A 18 2.35 0.01 -5.94
N VAL A 19 3.52 0.64 -5.97
CA VAL A 19 3.68 2.04 -6.35
C VAL A 19 3.27 2.27 -7.81
N ILE A 20 3.75 1.43 -8.73
CA ILE A 20 3.42 1.53 -10.16
C ILE A 20 1.93 1.28 -10.40
N SER A 21 1.37 0.26 -9.75
CA SER A 21 -0.05 -0.07 -9.87
C SER A 21 -0.95 1.05 -9.35
N TRP A 22 -0.54 1.70 -8.25
CA TRP A 22 -1.27 2.84 -7.70
C TRP A 22 -1.14 4.09 -8.56
N TYR A 23 0.05 4.36 -9.09
CA TYR A 23 0.28 5.45 -10.04
C TYR A 23 -0.63 5.33 -11.27
N ASP A 24 -0.71 4.13 -11.85
CA ASP A 24 -1.60 3.85 -12.98
C ASP A 24 -3.09 3.92 -12.60
N ARG A 25 -3.44 3.60 -11.35
CA ARG A 25 -4.82 3.74 -10.85
C ARG A 25 -5.24 5.20 -10.74
N VAL A 26 -4.34 6.07 -10.26
CA VAL A 26 -4.58 7.51 -10.08
C VAL A 26 -4.57 8.25 -11.41
N HIS A 27 -3.58 7.98 -12.28
CA HIS A 27 -3.33 8.76 -13.49
C HIS A 27 -3.82 8.10 -14.79
N GLY A 28 -4.34 6.88 -14.70
CA GLY A 28 -4.83 6.10 -15.83
C GLY A 28 -3.86 5.00 -16.27
N ARG A 29 -4.41 4.02 -16.99
CA ARG A 29 -3.69 2.79 -17.37
C ARG A 29 -2.38 3.09 -18.11
N ASN A 30 -1.28 2.47 -17.65
CA ASN A 30 0.06 2.62 -18.21
C ASN A 30 0.56 4.07 -18.22
N ALA A 31 0.18 4.87 -17.22
CA ALA A 31 0.67 6.24 -17.03
C ALA A 31 2.13 6.21 -16.56
N TYR A 32 2.47 5.35 -15.60
CA TYR A 32 3.84 5.23 -15.10
C TYR A 32 4.80 4.86 -16.22
N GLY A 33 4.43 3.93 -17.09
CA GLY A 33 5.26 3.53 -18.24
C GLY A 33 5.57 4.69 -19.20
N LYS A 34 4.65 5.65 -19.37
CA LYS A 34 4.84 6.85 -20.19
C LYS A 34 5.71 7.89 -19.48
N ASP A 35 5.53 8.03 -18.18
CA ASP A 35 6.21 9.04 -17.37
C ASP A 35 7.60 8.58 -16.88
N ARG A 36 7.87 7.27 -16.90
CA ARG A 36 9.09 6.63 -16.35
C ARG A 36 10.39 7.30 -16.81
N GLN A 37 10.52 7.59 -18.11
CA GLN A 37 11.74 8.24 -18.63
C GLN A 37 11.86 9.67 -18.11
N ARG A 38 10.75 10.42 -18.11
CA ARG A 38 10.73 11.80 -17.60
C ARG A 38 11.04 11.86 -16.11
N ILE A 39 10.49 10.93 -15.33
CA ILE A 39 10.76 10.75 -13.91
C ILE A 39 12.27 10.47 -13.67
N ALA A 40 12.87 9.58 -14.46
CA ALA A 40 14.28 9.23 -14.31
C ALA A 40 15.24 10.38 -14.70
N GLU A 41 14.93 11.12 -15.76
CA GLU A 41 15.80 12.19 -16.27
C GLU A 41 15.61 13.52 -15.53
N ASN A 42 14.38 13.84 -15.12
CA ASN A 42 14.02 15.13 -14.50
C ASN A 42 13.09 14.91 -13.28
N PRO A 43 13.57 14.27 -12.20
CA PRO A 43 12.74 13.97 -11.03
C PRO A 43 12.21 15.22 -10.32
N ASN A 44 12.92 16.34 -10.43
CA ASN A 44 12.54 17.63 -9.81
C ASN A 44 11.65 18.51 -10.70
N ASP A 45 11.14 17.98 -11.83
CA ASP A 45 10.17 18.70 -12.65
C ASP A 45 8.86 18.89 -11.84
N PRO A 46 8.32 20.13 -11.72
CA PRO A 46 7.14 20.39 -10.90
C PRO A 46 5.92 19.51 -11.23
N ASP A 47 5.73 19.14 -12.50
CA ASP A 47 4.63 18.27 -12.92
C ASP A 47 4.90 16.81 -12.55
N VAL A 48 6.16 16.36 -12.59
CA VAL A 48 6.55 15.04 -12.09
C VAL A 48 6.31 14.94 -10.59
N VAL A 49 6.76 15.95 -9.84
CA VAL A 49 6.59 16.00 -8.38
C VAL A 49 5.11 16.01 -8.00
N ASP A 50 4.28 16.86 -8.63
CA ASP A 50 2.83 16.89 -8.37
C ASP A 50 2.17 15.53 -8.68
N ARG A 51 2.52 14.90 -9.81
CA ARG A 51 1.96 13.60 -10.19
C ARG A 51 2.38 12.48 -9.23
N LEU A 52 3.64 12.44 -8.82
CA LEU A 52 4.12 11.47 -7.83
C LEU A 52 3.45 11.68 -6.48
N SER A 53 3.37 12.92 -5.99
CA SER A 53 2.72 13.26 -4.73
C SER A 53 1.24 12.83 -4.69
N ARG A 54 0.47 13.07 -5.76
CA ARG A 54 -0.93 12.64 -5.85
C ARG A 54 -1.13 11.12 -5.89
N ALA A 55 -0.10 10.39 -6.29
CA ALA A 55 -0.10 8.94 -6.35
C ALA A 55 0.86 8.32 -5.33
N MET A 56 1.10 9.02 -4.21
CA MET A 56 1.84 8.44 -3.11
C MET A 56 1.01 7.35 -2.44
N ILE A 57 1.64 6.24 -2.07
CA ILE A 57 0.98 5.18 -1.29
C ILE A 57 1.09 5.45 0.21
N GLU A 58 0.06 5.06 0.94
CA GLU A 58 -0.02 5.07 2.40
C GLU A 58 0.60 3.78 2.95
N VAL A 59 1.92 3.78 3.10
CA VAL A 59 2.66 2.63 3.67
C VAL A 59 2.15 2.27 5.06
N GLY A 60 1.74 3.29 5.85
CA GLY A 60 1.14 3.11 7.17
C GLY A 60 -0.11 2.22 7.12
N ALA A 61 -1.03 2.46 6.19
CA ALA A 61 -2.26 1.68 6.05
C ALA A 61 -1.97 0.19 5.77
N ILE A 62 -0.96 -0.10 4.95
CA ILE A 62 -0.54 -1.48 4.63
C ILE A 62 0.01 -2.18 5.90
N ILE A 63 0.89 -1.50 6.63
CA ILE A 63 1.51 -2.05 7.85
C ILE A 63 0.48 -2.22 8.95
N ASP A 64 -0.43 -1.28 9.13
CA ASP A 64 -1.47 -1.34 10.13
C ASP A 64 -2.46 -2.49 9.84
N TYR A 65 -2.86 -2.66 8.57
CA TYR A 65 -3.67 -3.79 8.14
C TYR A 65 -2.97 -5.12 8.43
N ALA A 66 -1.67 -5.23 8.12
CA ALA A 66 -0.89 -6.43 8.45
C ALA A 66 -0.80 -6.68 9.98
N ALA A 67 -0.59 -5.63 10.77
CA ALA A 67 -0.51 -5.69 12.23
C ALA A 67 -1.83 -6.12 12.90
N SER A 68 -2.96 -5.91 12.22
CA SER A 68 -4.27 -6.38 12.69
C SER A 68 -4.34 -7.91 12.79
N PHE A 69 -3.48 -8.65 12.06
CA PHE A 69 -3.45 -10.12 12.08
C PHE A 69 -2.58 -10.69 13.19
N GLY A 70 -1.68 -9.90 13.79
CA GLY A 70 -0.75 -10.40 14.80
C GLY A 70 0.48 -9.51 14.96
N THR A 71 1.43 -9.98 15.77
CA THR A 71 2.71 -9.30 15.96
C THR A 71 3.56 -9.41 14.69
N LEU A 72 3.98 -8.26 14.15
CA LEU A 72 4.90 -8.21 13.01
C LEU A 72 6.28 -8.70 13.43
N VAL A 73 6.76 -9.77 12.81
CA VAL A 73 8.07 -10.37 13.07
C VAL A 73 9.13 -9.79 12.16
N LEU A 74 8.75 -9.55 10.91
CA LEU A 74 9.59 -8.96 9.89
C LEU A 74 8.71 -8.23 8.88
N THR A 75 9.23 -7.14 8.33
CA THR A 75 8.61 -6.40 7.25
C THR A 75 9.71 -6.02 6.27
N ARG A 76 9.67 -6.57 5.06
CA ARG A 76 10.66 -6.31 4.00
C ARG A 76 10.02 -5.66 2.80
N ALA A 77 10.67 -4.63 2.27
CA ALA A 77 10.29 -4.02 1.00
C ALA A 77 11.40 -4.24 -0.04
N TYR A 78 11.00 -4.59 -1.26
CA TYR A 78 11.89 -4.94 -2.36
C TYR A 78 11.73 -3.91 -3.48
N ALA A 79 12.80 -3.19 -3.78
CA ALA A 79 12.82 -2.19 -4.85
C ALA A 79 14.25 -1.79 -5.22
N ASP A 80 14.38 -1.06 -6.32
CA ASP A 80 15.53 -0.19 -6.51
C ASP A 80 15.34 1.10 -5.70
N TRP A 81 15.94 1.17 -4.51
CA TRP A 81 15.85 2.36 -3.65
C TRP A 81 16.62 3.55 -4.21
N SER A 82 17.52 3.35 -5.18
CA SER A 82 18.22 4.45 -5.86
C SER A 82 17.33 5.18 -6.87
N SER A 83 16.20 4.59 -7.25
CA SER A 83 15.16 5.24 -8.06
C SER A 83 14.59 6.46 -7.33
N PRO A 84 14.47 7.63 -7.98
CA PRO A 84 13.87 8.83 -7.38
C PRO A 84 12.48 8.58 -6.79
N VAL A 85 11.65 7.79 -7.47
CA VAL A 85 10.28 7.44 -7.04
C VAL A 85 10.28 6.74 -5.70
N ASN A 86 11.20 5.81 -5.49
CA ASN A 86 11.26 4.99 -4.27
C ASN A 86 12.02 5.70 -3.15
N ALA A 87 12.95 6.59 -3.50
CA ALA A 87 13.77 7.32 -2.54
C ALA A 87 12.95 8.19 -1.59
N GLU A 88 11.83 8.75 -2.06
CA GLU A 88 10.89 9.55 -1.25
C GLU A 88 10.28 8.76 -0.08
N TYR A 89 10.18 7.44 -0.18
CA TYR A 89 9.59 6.60 0.87
C TYR A 89 10.59 6.15 1.94
N ARG A 90 11.90 6.40 1.76
CA ARG A 90 12.94 5.86 2.65
C ARG A 90 12.75 6.29 4.11
N SER A 91 12.44 7.57 4.35
CA SER A 91 12.25 8.11 5.70
C SER A 91 11.10 7.41 6.43
N GLN A 92 9.92 7.33 5.79
CA GLN A 92 8.72 6.71 6.37
C GLN A 92 8.88 5.19 6.61
N LEU A 93 9.59 4.49 5.71
CA LEU A 93 9.87 3.06 5.83
C LEU A 93 10.86 2.77 6.96
N VAL A 94 11.96 3.53 7.05
CA VAL A 94 12.94 3.41 8.13
C VAL A 94 12.32 3.73 9.48
N ALA A 95 11.48 4.78 9.55
CA ALA A 95 10.75 5.14 10.77
C ALA A 95 9.85 4.00 11.30
N ARG A 96 9.45 3.05 10.43
CA ARG A 96 8.63 1.88 10.77
C ARG A 96 9.42 0.58 10.85
N ALA A 97 10.75 0.67 10.90
CA ALA A 97 11.66 -0.48 10.94
C ALA A 97 11.43 -1.47 9.79
N VAL A 98 11.10 -0.97 8.59
CA VAL A 98 11.02 -1.80 7.38
C VAL A 98 12.42 -2.05 6.83
N ASP A 99 12.73 -3.33 6.62
CA ASP A 99 13.97 -3.78 6.01
C ASP A 99 13.94 -3.51 4.50
N LEU A 100 14.79 -2.58 4.05
CA LEU A 100 14.88 -2.17 2.65
C LEU A 100 15.83 -3.08 1.88
N VAL A 101 15.30 -4.01 1.09
CA VAL A 101 16.08 -4.90 0.23
C VAL A 101 16.35 -4.21 -1.10
N GLN A 102 17.60 -3.80 -1.31
CA GLN A 102 18.03 -3.14 -2.56
C GLN A 102 18.16 -4.14 -3.71
N LEU A 103 17.56 -3.78 -4.83
CA LEU A 103 17.66 -4.51 -6.09
C LEU A 103 18.19 -3.59 -7.17
N PHE A 104 19.38 -3.87 -7.68
CA PHE A 104 19.88 -3.19 -8.87
C PHE A 104 19.37 -3.92 -10.11
N PRO A 105 18.87 -3.21 -11.14
CA PRO A 105 18.50 -3.83 -12.40
C PRO A 105 19.70 -4.57 -13.01
N ALA A 106 19.65 -5.90 -13.05
CA ALA A 106 20.74 -6.72 -13.58
C ALA A 106 20.94 -6.55 -15.11
N ALA A 107 19.89 -6.12 -15.81
CA ALA A 107 19.90 -5.73 -17.21
C ALA A 107 18.74 -4.76 -17.47
N ALA A 108 18.81 -3.98 -18.56
CA ALA A 108 17.74 -3.06 -18.97
C ALA A 108 16.34 -3.71 -19.13
N TYR A 109 16.29 -5.04 -19.20
CA TYR A 109 15.08 -5.85 -19.39
C TYR A 109 14.77 -6.83 -18.24
N ALA A 110 15.52 -6.80 -17.14
CA ALA A 110 15.30 -7.71 -16.01
C ALA A 110 14.07 -7.25 -15.20
N LYS A 111 12.88 -7.67 -15.63
CA LYS A 111 11.60 -7.25 -15.07
C LYS A 111 11.21 -7.96 -13.76
N ASN A 112 11.85 -9.09 -13.41
CA ASN A 112 11.37 -9.98 -12.34
C ASN A 112 12.39 -10.18 -11.20
N GLY A 113 13.34 -9.25 -11.04
CA GLY A 113 14.36 -9.37 -9.99
C GLY A 113 13.78 -9.30 -8.58
N ALA A 114 12.77 -8.46 -8.37
CA ALA A 114 12.08 -8.30 -7.10
C ALA A 114 11.27 -9.53 -6.75
N ASP A 115 10.45 -10.03 -7.67
CA ASP A 115 9.58 -11.18 -7.48
C ASP A 115 10.37 -12.43 -7.08
N ILE A 116 11.47 -12.70 -7.79
CA ILE A 116 12.34 -13.84 -7.49
C ILE A 116 12.99 -13.68 -6.12
N ARG A 117 13.56 -12.50 -5.83
CA ARG A 117 14.26 -12.28 -4.56
C ARG A 117 13.30 -12.37 -3.38
N LEU A 118 12.14 -11.74 -3.49
CA LEU A 118 11.08 -11.78 -2.49
C LEU A 118 10.63 -13.21 -2.22
N ALA A 119 10.37 -14.00 -3.28
CA ALA A 119 9.93 -15.38 -3.13
C ALA A 119 11.00 -16.26 -2.45
N VAL A 120 12.28 -16.07 -2.78
CA VAL A 120 13.39 -16.79 -2.15
C VAL A 120 13.48 -16.45 -0.66
N ASP A 121 13.53 -15.16 -0.33
CA ASP A 121 13.64 -14.69 1.05
C ASP A 121 12.43 -15.18 1.88
N ALA A 122 11.20 -15.03 1.35
CA ALA A 122 9.99 -15.47 2.04
C ALA A 122 9.97 -16.97 2.34
N VAL A 123 10.44 -17.81 1.41
CA VAL A 123 10.55 -19.25 1.65
C VAL A 123 11.64 -19.55 2.69
N GLU A 124 12.80 -18.90 2.60
CA GLU A 124 13.89 -19.07 3.56
C GLU A 124 13.47 -18.70 4.99
N ASP A 125 12.80 -17.56 5.17
CA ASP A 125 12.31 -17.11 6.47
C ASP A 125 11.28 -18.07 7.06
N MET A 126 10.37 -18.64 6.25
CA MET A 126 9.42 -19.64 6.73
C MET A 126 10.09 -20.89 7.31
N PHE A 127 11.29 -21.25 6.82
CA PHE A 127 12.08 -22.36 7.35
C PHE A 127 12.95 -21.95 8.55
N ARG A 128 13.43 -20.69 8.60
CA ARG A 128 14.25 -20.19 9.72
C ARG A 128 13.45 -19.77 10.94
N LEU A 129 12.22 -19.31 10.73
CA LEU A 129 11.31 -18.81 11.75
C LEU A 129 10.11 -19.76 11.83
N PRO A 130 10.22 -20.86 12.59
CA PRO A 130 9.20 -21.92 12.61
C PRO A 130 7.86 -21.45 13.18
N ASP A 131 7.89 -20.37 13.96
CA ASP A 131 6.73 -19.73 14.59
C ASP A 131 6.05 -18.67 13.72
N LEU A 132 6.53 -18.41 12.50
CA LEU A 132 5.76 -17.63 11.53
C LEU A 132 4.45 -18.35 11.21
N THR A 133 3.34 -17.65 11.37
CA THR A 133 1.99 -18.22 11.17
C THR A 133 1.28 -17.56 9.99
N HIS A 134 1.57 -16.28 9.74
CA HIS A 134 0.92 -15.50 8.69
C HIS A 134 1.98 -14.90 7.75
N VAL A 135 1.64 -14.87 6.46
CA VAL A 135 2.45 -14.22 5.41
C VAL A 135 1.56 -13.23 4.67
N VAL A 136 1.96 -11.96 4.68
CA VAL A 136 1.32 -10.90 3.91
C VAL A 136 2.18 -10.63 2.68
N ILE A 137 1.58 -10.78 1.49
CA ILE A 137 2.20 -10.47 0.20
C ILE A 137 1.54 -9.19 -0.34
N VAL A 138 2.30 -8.11 -0.42
CA VAL A 138 1.83 -6.84 -0.97
C VAL A 138 2.28 -6.74 -2.42
N ALA A 139 1.44 -7.25 -3.32
CA ALA A 139 1.65 -7.27 -4.76
C ALA A 139 0.34 -7.62 -5.50
N GLY A 140 0.27 -7.25 -6.78
CA GLY A 140 -0.86 -7.57 -7.67
C GLY A 140 -0.58 -8.63 -8.74
N ASP A 141 0.68 -9.04 -8.96
CA ASP A 141 1.05 -9.88 -10.10
C ASP A 141 0.75 -11.38 -9.89
N SER A 142 0.33 -12.06 -10.96
CA SER A 142 0.17 -13.52 -11.00
C SER A 142 1.46 -14.29 -10.75
N ASP A 143 2.63 -13.68 -10.92
CA ASP A 143 3.93 -14.31 -10.64
C ASP A 143 4.10 -14.71 -9.16
N TYR A 144 3.29 -14.14 -8.25
CA TYR A 144 3.25 -14.52 -6.83
C TYR A 144 2.35 -15.71 -6.51
N VAL A 145 1.57 -16.23 -7.46
CA VAL A 145 0.69 -17.39 -7.24
C VAL A 145 1.45 -18.62 -6.72
N PRO A 146 2.61 -19.02 -7.30
CA PRO A 146 3.37 -20.15 -6.78
C PRO A 146 3.88 -19.92 -5.35
N LEU A 147 4.23 -18.68 -4.99
CA LEU A 147 4.64 -18.32 -3.63
C LEU A 147 3.47 -18.48 -2.65
N ALA A 148 2.31 -17.90 -2.94
CA ALA A 148 1.12 -18.01 -2.11
C ALA A 148 0.72 -19.47 -1.87
N GLN A 149 0.68 -20.29 -2.93
CA GLN A 149 0.42 -21.72 -2.82
C GLN A 149 1.46 -22.46 -1.99
N ARG A 150 2.75 -22.07 -2.09
CA ARG A 150 3.82 -22.66 -1.30
C ARG A 150 3.69 -22.32 0.18
N CYS A 151 3.39 -21.07 0.51
CA CYS A 151 3.13 -20.63 1.89
C CYS A 151 1.98 -21.42 2.53
N LYS A 152 0.85 -21.58 1.81
CA LYS A 152 -0.29 -22.40 2.28
C LYS A 152 0.07 -23.86 2.48
N ARG A 153 0.83 -24.44 1.54
CA ARG A 153 1.31 -25.83 1.65
C ARG A 153 2.22 -26.04 2.87
N LEU A 154 2.92 -24.99 3.31
CA LEU A 154 3.75 -24.99 4.51
C LEU A 154 2.96 -24.60 5.78
N GLY A 155 1.64 -24.47 5.69
CA GLY A 155 0.76 -24.23 6.83
C GLY A 155 0.72 -22.78 7.31
N ARG A 156 1.00 -21.81 6.42
CA ARG A 156 0.83 -20.38 6.73
C ARG A 156 -0.52 -19.89 6.25
N TYR A 157 -1.12 -18.98 7.00
CA TYR A 157 -2.25 -18.18 6.55
C TYR A 157 -1.74 -17.06 5.65
N VAL A 158 -2.23 -16.98 4.41
CA VAL A 158 -1.71 -16.08 3.39
C VAL A 158 -2.69 -14.95 3.12
N ILE A 159 -2.23 -13.73 3.34
CA ILE A 159 -2.97 -12.50 3.05
C ILE A 159 -2.34 -11.84 1.82
N GLY A 160 -3.14 -11.52 0.81
CA GLY A 160 -2.72 -10.69 -0.32
C GLY A 160 -3.22 -9.26 -0.18
N VAL A 161 -2.39 -8.29 -0.55
CA VAL A 161 -2.79 -6.88 -0.66
C VAL A 161 -2.35 -6.35 -2.02
N GLY A 162 -3.25 -5.75 -2.79
CA GLY A 162 -2.90 -5.21 -4.10
C GLY A 162 -3.93 -4.22 -4.64
N VAL A 163 -3.55 -3.42 -5.64
CA VAL A 163 -4.42 -2.35 -6.18
C VAL A 163 -5.58 -2.92 -7.00
N ALA A 164 -6.82 -2.54 -6.68
CA ALA A 164 -7.98 -3.01 -7.44
C ALA A 164 -7.88 -2.68 -8.94
N GLY A 165 -8.16 -3.69 -9.78
CA GLY A 165 -8.09 -3.59 -11.24
C GLY A 165 -6.69 -3.84 -11.83
N SER A 166 -5.64 -3.84 -11.01
CA SER A 166 -4.28 -4.25 -11.39
C SER A 166 -3.93 -5.63 -10.84
N THR A 167 -4.61 -6.09 -9.79
CA THR A 167 -4.43 -7.44 -9.21
C THR A 167 -4.97 -8.55 -10.12
N ALA A 168 -4.17 -9.61 -10.31
CA ALA A 168 -4.58 -10.86 -10.93
C ALA A 168 -5.58 -11.65 -10.05
N LYS A 169 -6.72 -12.05 -10.63
CA LYS A 169 -7.72 -12.89 -9.94
C LYS A 169 -7.15 -14.22 -9.44
N SER A 170 -6.15 -14.77 -10.15
CA SER A 170 -5.46 -15.99 -9.75
C SER A 170 -4.65 -15.82 -8.48
N LEU A 171 -4.04 -14.65 -8.24
CA LEU A 171 -3.35 -14.35 -7.00
C LEU A 171 -4.34 -14.29 -5.83
N ALA A 172 -5.43 -13.53 -6.00
CA ALA A 172 -6.47 -13.45 -4.97
C ALA A 172 -7.04 -14.83 -4.61
N ALA A 173 -7.28 -15.69 -5.60
CA ALA A 173 -7.74 -17.06 -5.37
C ALA A 173 -6.69 -17.99 -4.73
N ALA A 174 -5.40 -17.65 -4.83
CA ALA A 174 -4.32 -18.43 -4.24
C ALA A 174 -4.09 -18.08 -2.75
N CYS A 175 -4.51 -16.90 -2.29
CA CYS A 175 -4.44 -16.50 -0.89
C CYS A 175 -5.56 -17.15 -0.04
N ASP A 176 -5.49 -16.98 1.28
CA ASP A 176 -6.60 -17.27 2.20
C ASP A 176 -7.51 -16.05 2.35
N GLU A 177 -6.92 -14.86 2.38
CA GLU A 177 -7.59 -13.57 2.38
C GLU A 177 -6.93 -12.65 1.35
N PHE A 178 -7.71 -11.79 0.69
CA PHE A 178 -7.18 -10.77 -0.22
C PHE A 178 -7.93 -9.47 -0.04
N GLU A 179 -7.19 -8.39 0.19
CA GLU A 179 -7.76 -7.05 0.37
C GLU A 179 -7.24 -6.10 -0.70
N ALA A 180 -8.13 -5.26 -1.22
CA ALA A 180 -7.72 -4.25 -2.19
C ALA A 180 -7.05 -3.08 -1.46
N TYR A 181 -5.92 -2.60 -1.98
CA TYR A 181 -5.20 -1.49 -1.36
C TYR A 181 -6.09 -0.22 -1.24
N ASP A 182 -6.97 0.04 -2.21
CA ASP A 182 -7.90 1.17 -2.18
C ASP A 182 -9.05 1.03 -1.17
N SER A 183 -9.28 -0.16 -0.61
CA SER A 183 -10.23 -0.35 0.49
C SER A 183 -9.60 -0.30 1.87
N LEU A 184 -8.27 -0.25 1.99
CA LEU A 184 -7.61 -0.14 3.29
C LEU A 184 -7.99 1.16 3.99
N THR A 185 -8.25 1.05 5.28
CA THR A 185 -8.48 2.19 6.16
C THR A 185 -7.29 3.16 6.10
N GLY A 186 -7.58 4.43 5.81
CA GLY A 186 -6.56 5.49 5.68
C GLY A 186 -6.16 5.81 4.24
N VAL A 187 -6.49 4.96 3.27
CA VAL A 187 -6.21 5.22 1.86
C VAL A 187 -7.32 6.07 1.23
N VAL A 188 -6.95 7.24 0.70
CA VAL A 188 -7.90 8.09 -0.04
C VAL A 188 -8.09 7.52 -1.45
N ARG A 189 -9.32 7.13 -1.78
CA ARG A 189 -9.64 6.62 -3.11
C ARG A 189 -9.58 7.75 -4.14
N PRO A 190 -8.84 7.60 -5.25
CA PRO A 190 -8.91 8.54 -6.34
C PRO A 190 -10.34 8.51 -6.90
N SER A 191 -11.06 9.62 -6.79
CA SER A 191 -12.37 9.74 -7.41
C SER A 191 -12.20 9.72 -8.92
N LYS A 192 -12.83 8.75 -9.59
CA LYS A 192 -13.00 8.87 -11.05
C LYS A 192 -13.87 10.09 -11.31
N PRO A 193 -13.47 11.02 -12.19
CA PRO A 193 -14.44 11.94 -12.77
C PRO A 193 -15.56 11.10 -13.37
N VAL A 194 -16.78 11.23 -12.84
CA VAL A 194 -17.95 10.62 -13.45
C VAL A 194 -18.16 11.35 -14.77
N THR A 195 -17.65 10.79 -15.86
CA THR A 195 -18.05 11.21 -17.19
C THR A 195 -19.55 10.96 -17.28
N PRO A 196 -20.39 11.98 -17.56
CA PRO A 196 -21.80 11.74 -17.83
C PRO A 196 -21.85 10.77 -19.00
N VAL A 197 -22.57 9.66 -18.82
CA VAL A 197 -22.88 8.75 -19.90
C VAL A 197 -23.73 9.56 -20.88
N ALA A 198 -23.09 10.07 -21.93
CA ALA A 198 -23.79 10.63 -23.06
C ALA A 198 -24.56 9.48 -23.71
N GLU A 199 -25.89 9.56 -23.62
CA GLU A 199 -26.81 8.69 -24.33
C GLU A 199 -26.48 8.72 -25.82
N THR A 200 -26.02 7.59 -26.34
CA THR A 200 -25.83 7.38 -27.77
C THR A 200 -27.20 7.26 -28.43
N PRO A 201 -27.59 8.12 -29.40
CA PRO A 201 -28.74 7.84 -30.23
C PRO A 201 -28.34 6.76 -31.24
N ALA A 202 -29.20 5.77 -31.38
CA ALA A 202 -29.13 4.71 -32.36
C ALA A 202 -28.93 5.26 -33.78
N SER A 203 -27.96 4.69 -34.50
CA SER A 203 -27.87 4.85 -35.95
C SER A 203 -27.78 3.47 -36.61
N THR A 204 -28.74 3.28 -37.50
CA THR A 204 -29.10 2.11 -38.30
C THR A 204 -27.94 1.67 -39.21
N ALA A 205 -27.69 0.36 -39.24
CA ALA A 205 -26.78 -0.26 -40.20
C ALA A 205 -27.57 -0.81 -41.39
N GLU A 206 -27.10 -0.54 -42.61
CA GLU A 206 -27.09 -1.49 -43.73
C GLU A 206 -25.95 -1.16 -44.73
N PRO A 207 -25.48 -2.13 -45.53
CA PRO A 207 -24.05 -2.35 -45.80
C PRO A 207 -23.66 -2.23 -47.28
N VAL A 208 -22.38 -1.99 -47.58
CA VAL A 208 -21.79 -2.27 -48.92
C VAL A 208 -20.32 -2.70 -48.79
N GLU A 209 -20.03 -3.94 -49.23
CA GLU A 209 -18.70 -4.43 -49.60
C GLU A 209 -18.20 -3.78 -50.91
N THR A 210 -16.89 -3.58 -51.06
CA THR A 210 -16.11 -4.13 -52.20
C THR A 210 -14.61 -3.82 -52.09
N ALA A 211 -13.85 -4.75 -52.66
CA ALA A 211 -12.39 -4.88 -52.67
C ALA A 211 -11.63 -3.87 -53.54
N GLY A 212 -10.29 -3.81 -53.39
CA GLY A 212 -9.42 -3.32 -54.46
C GLY A 212 -8.01 -2.84 -54.08
N ALA A 213 -7.06 -3.77 -54.19
CA ALA A 213 -5.59 -3.70 -54.33
C ALA A 213 -4.83 -2.38 -54.65
N ALA A 214 -3.60 -2.32 -54.10
CA ALA A 214 -2.30 -1.78 -54.62
C ALA A 214 -2.23 -0.29 -55.07
N ASP A 215 -1.12 0.46 -54.97
CA ASP A 215 0.30 0.17 -55.07
C ASP A 215 1.13 1.41 -54.58
N THR A 216 2.44 1.23 -54.31
CA THR A 216 3.62 2.14 -54.46
C THR A 216 3.50 3.66 -54.12
N THR A 217 4.46 4.45 -53.58
CA THR A 217 5.93 4.43 -53.49
C THR A 217 6.45 5.70 -52.74
N VAL A 218 7.66 5.60 -52.15
CA VAL A 218 8.77 6.60 -52.13
C VAL A 218 8.83 7.76 -51.10
N LYS A 219 9.88 7.66 -50.23
CA LYS A 219 10.89 8.66 -49.74
C LYS A 219 10.42 10.04 -49.20
N ALA A 220 11.12 10.75 -48.30
CA ALA A 220 12.36 10.56 -47.54
C ALA A 220 12.47 11.68 -46.47
N LYS A 221 13.22 11.36 -45.40
CA LYS A 221 14.14 12.19 -44.57
C LYS A 221 13.94 13.71 -44.49
N ALA A 222 13.90 14.25 -43.26
CA ALA A 222 15.06 14.95 -42.65
C ALA A 222 14.74 15.50 -41.23
N ALA A 223 15.66 15.24 -40.29
CA ALA A 223 15.96 16.07 -39.10
C ALA A 223 17.32 16.80 -39.36
N PRO A 224 18.04 17.46 -38.42
CA PRO A 224 17.75 17.89 -37.04
C PRO A 224 18.31 19.32 -36.69
N LYS A 225 18.26 19.75 -35.41
CA LYS A 225 19.31 20.46 -34.60
C LYS A 225 18.70 21.26 -33.42
N THR A 226 18.85 20.82 -32.17
CA THR A 226 19.89 21.16 -31.16
C THR A 226 19.95 22.61 -30.64
N ARG A 227 19.74 22.82 -29.32
CA ARG A 227 20.63 23.63 -28.45
C ARG A 227 20.44 23.40 -26.95
N ARG A 228 21.59 23.45 -26.25
CA ARG A 228 21.89 23.14 -24.84
C ARG A 228 21.50 24.24 -23.83
N ALA A 229 21.07 23.75 -22.66
CA ALA A 229 21.50 24.01 -21.27
C ALA A 229 21.42 25.40 -20.62
N LYS A 230 20.82 25.44 -19.42
CA LYS A 230 21.36 26.04 -18.17
C LYS A 230 20.53 25.59 -16.95
N SER A 231 21.22 25.35 -15.83
CA SER A 231 20.71 25.16 -14.45
C SER A 231 21.49 26.12 -13.53
N PRO A 232 21.23 26.23 -12.20
CA PRO A 232 20.02 25.88 -11.42
C PRO A 232 19.56 27.05 -10.49
N ALA A 233 18.38 26.93 -9.87
CA ALA A 233 18.06 27.69 -8.66
C ALA A 233 17.33 26.77 -7.65
N LYS A 234 17.78 26.88 -6.40
CA LYS A 234 17.42 26.15 -5.19
C LYS A 234 15.96 26.46 -4.79
N VAL A 235 15.14 25.44 -4.57
CA VAL A 235 13.77 25.59 -4.04
C VAL A 235 13.68 24.79 -2.73
N GLU A 236 13.22 25.47 -1.69
CA GLU A 236 13.01 24.98 -0.33
C GLU A 236 11.84 23.98 -0.29
N GLU A 237 12.01 22.89 0.46
CA GLU A 237 10.97 21.88 0.75
C GLU A 237 9.81 22.51 1.54
N PRO A 238 8.54 22.17 1.26
CA PRO A 238 7.42 22.54 2.12
C PRO A 238 7.46 21.70 3.41
N ALA A 239 7.31 22.39 4.55
CA ALA A 239 7.29 21.80 5.88
C ALA A 239 6.10 20.85 6.09
N GLU A 240 6.38 19.61 6.49
CA GLU A 240 5.40 18.69 7.07
C GLU A 240 4.74 19.34 8.30
N VAL A 241 3.42 19.28 8.39
CA VAL A 241 2.67 19.65 9.59
C VAL A 241 2.97 18.61 10.66
N LYS A 242 3.96 18.87 11.51
CA LYS A 242 4.20 18.05 12.71
C LYS A 242 2.99 18.18 13.63
N LEU A 243 2.21 17.12 13.74
CA LEU A 243 1.21 16.96 14.78
C LEU A 243 1.93 16.88 16.13
N ASP A 244 1.28 17.32 17.20
CA ASP A 244 1.78 17.06 18.54
C ASP A 244 1.61 15.58 18.90
N GLU A 245 2.37 15.09 19.88
CA GLU A 245 2.34 13.68 20.31
C GLU A 245 0.92 13.20 20.67
N GLN A 246 0.06 14.12 21.14
CA GLN A 246 -1.36 13.86 21.43
C GLN A 246 -2.19 13.64 20.17
N GLY A 247 -1.94 14.42 19.11
CA GLY A 247 -2.58 14.28 17.81
C GLY A 247 -2.20 12.97 17.11
N GLU A 248 -0.91 12.61 17.12
CA GLU A 248 -0.43 11.33 16.58
C GLU A 248 -1.07 10.14 17.29
N ALA A 249 -1.14 10.18 18.62
CA ALA A 249 -1.80 9.14 19.42
C ALA A 249 -3.32 9.04 19.15
N THR A 250 -3.97 10.17 18.89
CA THR A 250 -5.39 10.22 18.52
C THR A 250 -5.62 9.59 17.15
N GLN A 251 -4.78 9.88 16.16
CA GLN A 251 -4.84 9.23 14.85
C GLN A 251 -4.53 7.73 14.92
N LEU A 252 -3.58 7.32 15.77
CA LEU A 252 -3.28 5.91 16.03
C LEU A 252 -4.50 5.19 16.63
N LEU A 253 -5.20 5.81 17.59
CA LEU A 253 -6.42 5.27 18.18
C LEU A 253 -7.54 5.12 17.13
N GLU A 254 -7.76 6.13 16.30
CA GLU A 254 -8.77 6.10 15.25
C GLU A 254 -8.49 4.98 14.23
N ARG A 255 -7.23 4.82 13.80
CA ARG A 255 -6.79 3.71 12.94
C ARG A 255 -7.01 2.35 13.61
N ALA A 256 -6.66 2.22 14.89
CA ALA A 256 -6.82 0.97 15.65
C ALA A 256 -8.28 0.53 15.75
N LEU A 257 -9.17 1.50 16.01
CA LEU A 257 -10.60 1.23 16.14
C LEU A 257 -11.20 0.83 14.79
N ARG A 258 -10.92 1.58 13.72
CA ARG A 258 -11.42 1.25 12.38
C ARG A 258 -10.98 -0.14 11.93
N LEU A 259 -9.71 -0.49 12.11
CA LEU A 259 -9.21 -1.83 11.77
C LEU A 259 -9.85 -2.96 12.58
N GLY A 260 -10.21 -2.70 13.84
CA GLY A 260 -10.95 -3.67 14.65
C GLY A 260 -12.39 -3.88 14.16
N HIS A 261 -13.04 -2.82 13.64
CA HIS A 261 -14.40 -2.87 13.08
C HIS A 261 -14.43 -3.33 11.60
N ASP A 262 -13.28 -3.45 10.93
CA ASP A 262 -13.24 -4.15 9.62
C ASP A 262 -13.31 -5.69 9.82
N LYS A 263 -13.07 -6.19 11.03
CA LYS A 263 -13.13 -7.63 11.40
C LYS A 263 -14.38 -8.05 12.18
N ALA A 264 -15.12 -7.09 12.72
CA ALA A 264 -16.34 -7.23 13.53
C ALA A 264 -17.33 -6.17 13.02
N ASP A 265 -18.64 -6.42 12.90
CA ASP A 265 -19.58 -5.47 12.26
C ASP A 265 -19.37 -4.01 12.75
N ALA A 266 -19.54 -3.01 11.88
CA ALA A 266 -19.17 -1.61 12.15
C ALA A 266 -19.87 -0.94 13.37
N ASP A 267 -20.86 -1.59 13.96
CA ASP A 267 -21.57 -1.18 15.18
C ASP A 267 -21.13 -1.94 16.44
N GLU A 268 -20.21 -2.90 16.31
CA GLU A 268 -19.82 -3.82 17.36
C GLU A 268 -18.77 -3.21 18.31
N TRP A 269 -19.05 -3.32 19.60
CA TRP A 269 -18.18 -2.85 20.65
C TRP A 269 -16.87 -3.66 20.71
N LEU A 270 -15.72 -2.99 20.70
CA LEU A 270 -14.42 -3.64 20.85
C LEU A 270 -13.95 -3.63 22.29
N HIS A 271 -13.29 -4.71 22.73
CA HIS A 271 -12.58 -4.69 24.01
C HIS A 271 -11.42 -3.68 23.98
N SER A 272 -11.40 -2.74 24.93
CA SER A 272 -10.35 -1.72 25.03
C SER A 272 -8.93 -2.31 25.16
N SER A 273 -8.78 -3.50 25.75
CA SER A 273 -7.52 -4.23 25.80
C SER A 273 -7.05 -4.71 24.43
N ALA A 274 -7.98 -5.14 23.55
CA ALA A 274 -7.68 -5.52 22.18
C ALA A 274 -7.26 -4.28 21.36
N VAL A 275 -7.99 -3.17 21.48
CA VAL A 275 -7.65 -1.90 20.82
C VAL A 275 -6.27 -1.40 21.25
N LYS A 276 -5.98 -1.42 22.55
CA LYS A 276 -4.64 -1.08 23.07
C LYS A 276 -3.55 -1.99 22.50
N THR A 277 -3.83 -3.28 22.38
CA THR A 277 -2.90 -4.25 21.79
C THR A 277 -2.65 -3.94 20.32
N HIS A 278 -3.71 -3.62 19.55
CA HIS A 278 -3.57 -3.19 18.16
C HIS A 278 -2.76 -1.90 18.03
N MET A 279 -3.04 -0.87 18.84
CA MET A 279 -2.24 0.36 18.86
C MET A 279 -0.75 0.08 19.06
N ARG A 280 -0.40 -0.81 20.01
CA ARG A 280 1.00 -1.18 20.28
C ARG A 280 1.65 -2.05 19.21
N ARG A 281 0.87 -2.78 18.41
CA ARG A 281 1.40 -3.51 17.25
C ARG A 281 1.70 -2.58 16.08
N MET A 282 0.85 -1.57 15.88
CA MET A 282 1.04 -0.54 14.84
C MET A 282 2.17 0.43 15.21
N ASP A 283 2.23 0.85 16.48
CA ASP A 283 3.29 1.70 17.01
C ASP A 283 3.72 1.23 18.42
N PRO A 284 4.84 0.49 18.52
CA PRO A 284 5.36 0.02 19.80
C PRO A 284 5.81 1.12 20.77
N SER A 285 6.03 2.35 20.27
CA SER A 285 6.42 3.49 21.11
C SER A 285 5.24 4.08 21.90
N PHE A 286 4.00 3.74 21.49
CA PHE A 286 2.79 4.25 22.13
C PHE A 286 2.74 3.91 23.63
N SER A 287 2.60 4.96 24.44
CA SER A 287 2.43 4.86 25.89
C SER A 287 1.48 5.94 26.39
N GLU A 288 0.32 5.53 26.92
CA GLU A 288 -0.65 6.45 27.50
C GLU A 288 -0.04 7.26 28.67
N LYS A 289 0.95 6.70 29.36
CA LYS A 289 1.66 7.37 30.47
C LYS A 289 2.62 8.44 29.98
N ALA A 290 3.28 8.21 28.84
CA ALA A 290 4.13 9.23 28.22
C ALA A 290 3.30 10.46 27.80
N LEU A 291 2.05 10.22 27.40
CA LEU A 291 1.07 11.25 27.06
C LEU A 291 0.38 11.88 28.30
N GLY A 292 0.79 11.52 29.53
CA GLY A 292 0.28 12.11 30.77
C GLY A 292 -0.96 11.44 31.38
N TYR A 293 -1.44 10.32 30.83
CA TYR A 293 -2.61 9.60 31.35
C TYR A 293 -2.23 8.50 32.34
N ARG A 294 -3.05 8.30 33.38
CA ARG A 294 -2.78 7.28 34.42
C ARG A 294 -3.13 5.88 33.96
N SER A 295 -4.12 5.75 33.08
CA SER A 295 -4.58 4.50 32.48
C SER A 295 -5.01 4.69 31.03
N PHE A 296 -5.14 3.58 30.29
CA PHE A 296 -5.65 3.61 28.93
C PHE A 296 -7.12 4.08 28.89
N SER A 297 -7.92 3.75 29.90
CA SER A 297 -9.28 4.27 30.04
C SER A 297 -9.29 5.79 30.20
N ASP A 298 -8.34 6.39 30.91
CA ASP A 298 -8.24 7.87 31.02
C ASP A 298 -7.87 8.51 29.68
N PHE A 299 -7.00 7.86 28.90
CA PHE A 299 -6.65 8.27 27.54
C PHE A 299 -7.85 8.24 26.60
N LEU A 300 -8.69 7.19 26.66
CA LEU A 300 -9.94 7.08 25.89
C LEU A 300 -10.96 8.14 26.34
N LYS A 301 -11.13 8.33 27.65
CA LYS A 301 -12.07 9.32 28.22
C LYS A 301 -11.74 10.75 27.84
N SER A 302 -10.48 11.08 27.60
CA SER A 302 -10.11 12.42 27.12
C SER A 302 -10.34 12.65 25.63
N ARG A 303 -10.86 11.63 24.92
CA ARG A 303 -11.15 11.58 23.49
C ARG A 303 -12.61 11.14 23.29
N ASP A 304 -13.48 11.67 24.13
CA ASP A 304 -14.92 11.42 24.13
C ASP A 304 -15.63 12.06 22.91
N ASP A 305 -14.91 12.89 22.15
CA ASP A 305 -15.31 13.44 20.86
C ASP A 305 -15.25 12.39 19.73
N ILE A 306 -14.34 11.41 19.82
CA ILE A 306 -14.16 10.36 18.81
C ILE A 306 -14.52 8.96 19.30
N THR A 307 -14.51 8.71 20.61
CA THR A 307 -14.77 7.37 21.17
C THR A 307 -15.97 7.36 22.11
N GLU A 308 -16.74 6.28 22.03
CA GLU A 308 -17.72 5.93 23.06
C GLU A 308 -17.14 4.82 23.92
N LEU A 309 -17.23 4.99 25.23
CA LEU A 309 -16.71 4.03 26.20
C LEU A 309 -17.85 3.50 27.07
N GLU A 310 -18.00 2.18 27.12
CA GLU A 310 -18.91 1.50 28.04
C GLU A 310 -18.10 0.78 29.13
N GLU A 311 -18.40 1.08 30.39
CA GLU A 311 -17.74 0.50 31.56
C GLU A 311 -18.73 -0.34 32.38
N THR A 312 -18.84 -1.63 32.04
CA THR A 312 -19.72 -2.57 32.74
C THR A 312 -18.90 -3.55 33.57
N GLY A 313 -18.87 -3.36 34.90
CA GLY A 313 -18.10 -4.20 35.82
C GLY A 313 -16.59 -4.13 35.56
N HIS A 314 -15.97 -5.25 35.18
CA HIS A 314 -14.57 -5.33 34.76
C HIS A 314 -14.37 -5.16 33.25
N GLU A 315 -15.44 -5.20 32.46
CA GLU A 315 -15.38 -5.04 31.02
C GLU A 315 -15.30 -3.56 30.67
N ARG A 316 -14.47 -3.27 29.68
CA ARG A 316 -14.22 -1.94 29.15
C ARG A 316 -14.30 -2.04 27.64
N LEU A 317 -15.44 -1.64 27.12
CA LEU A 317 -15.75 -1.68 25.71
C LEU A 317 -15.60 -0.28 25.13
N VAL A 318 -15.13 -0.21 23.87
CA VAL A 318 -14.92 1.04 23.15
C VAL A 318 -15.35 0.87 21.70
N ARG A 319 -15.97 1.91 21.14
CA ARG A 319 -16.25 2.01 19.71
C ARG A 319 -16.03 3.43 19.21
N LEU A 320 -15.97 3.59 17.89
CA LEU A 320 -15.98 4.93 17.29
C LEU A 320 -17.36 5.55 17.48
N ARG A 321 -17.39 6.85 17.80
CA ARG A 321 -18.63 7.61 17.78
C ARG A 321 -19.02 7.87 16.33
N GLU A 322 -20.27 7.57 15.96
CA GLU A 322 -20.82 7.97 14.65
C GLU A 322 -20.78 9.51 14.54
N ARG A 323 -20.17 10.02 13.46
CA ARG A 323 -20.11 11.45 13.15
C ARG A 323 -21.25 11.88 12.25
#